data_AF-A0A251XE22-F1
#
_entry.id   AF-A0A251XE22-F1
#
_cell.length_a   1.000
_cell.length_b   1.000
_cell.length_c   1.000
_cell.angle_alpha   90.00
_cell.angle_beta   90.00
_cell.angle_gamma   90.00
#
_symmetry.space_group_name_H-M   'P 1'
#
loop_
_entity.id
_entity.type
_entity.pdbx_description
1 polymer ?
#
loop_
_entity_poly.entity_id
_entity_poly.type
_entity_poly.pdbx_seq_one_letter_code
_entity_poly.pdbx_strand_id
1 'polypeptide(L)'
;MAGKVWSMIAQAPLGHRGRLASEWGVTWEAVANRSILVHADLFAYGMAAAVVLLALSADEGLRDRVAAWRVPAGILAAALIVVASEAPVGAFEESIVAASCATLLLLVALPRRGGSLGPVTRFLELRWIAWLGTISFSVYLWHLPVIRFLRRAGLVLPDTLAGFALNTLVVGAVTLALSAATYYAIERPALRLKDADRRSVRRRRGHVTPSESARSASREERR
;
A
#
# COMPACT_ATOMS: atom_id res chain seq x y z
N MET A 1 -8.33 9.01 13.88
CA MET A 1 -8.94 8.60 15.16
C MET A 1 -10.30 9.25 15.43
N ALA A 2 -10.42 10.59 15.45
CA ALA A 2 -11.71 11.25 15.72
C ALA A 2 -12.88 10.78 14.82
N GLY A 3 -12.62 10.59 13.51
CA GLY A 3 -13.62 10.06 12.59
C GLY A 3 -14.05 8.61 12.85
N LYS A 4 -13.16 7.76 13.36
CA LYS A 4 -13.46 6.37 13.75
C LYS A 4 -14.27 6.30 15.04
N VAL A 5 -13.96 7.17 16.01
CA VAL A 5 -14.75 7.33 17.24
C VAL A 5 -16.16 7.81 16.90
N TRP A 6 -16.29 8.79 16.00
CA TRP A 6 -17.59 9.22 15.48
C TRP A 6 -18.35 8.07 14.82
N SER A 7 -17.72 7.34 13.89
CA SER A 7 -18.33 6.17 13.23
C SER A 7 -18.77 5.11 14.24
N MET A 8 -17.96 4.84 15.27
CA MET A 8 -18.29 3.89 16.33
C MET A 8 -19.53 4.32 17.12
N ILE A 9 -19.64 5.60 17.46
CA ILE A 9 -20.80 6.16 18.18
C ILE A 9 -22.05 6.17 17.29
N ALA A 10 -21.91 6.60 16.02
CA ALA A 10 -23.00 6.67 15.06
C ALA A 10 -23.58 5.28 14.74
N GLN A 11 -22.72 4.25 14.70
CA GLN A 11 -23.09 2.89 14.39
C GLN A 11 -23.47 2.04 15.61
N ALA A 12 -23.16 2.47 16.84
CA ALA A 12 -23.48 1.75 18.06
C ALA A 12 -24.96 1.35 18.21
N PRO A 13 -25.96 2.19 17.86
CA PRO A 13 -27.37 1.81 17.93
C PRO A 13 -27.85 0.96 16.74
N LEU A 14 -27.02 0.75 15.71
CA LEU A 14 -27.43 0.10 14.46
C LEU A 14 -27.30 -1.43 14.53
N GLY A 15 -28.38 -2.12 14.14
CA GLY A 15 -28.34 -3.55 13.82
C GLY A 15 -27.44 -3.85 12.61
N HIS A 16 -27.15 -5.12 12.36
CA HIS A 16 -26.18 -5.53 11.32
C HIS A 16 -26.46 -4.94 9.93
N ARG A 17 -27.74 -4.90 9.50
CA ARG A 17 -28.14 -4.26 8.23
C ARG A 17 -27.93 -2.74 8.22
N GLY A 18 -28.13 -2.08 9.35
CA GLY A 18 -27.89 -0.64 9.50
C GLY A 18 -26.40 -0.31 9.37
N ARG A 19 -25.53 -1.12 9.99
CA ARG A 19 -24.07 -1.00 9.83
C ARG A 19 -23.59 -1.20 8.39
N LEU A 20 -24.14 -2.18 7.68
CA LEU A 20 -23.82 -2.38 6.26
C LEU A 20 -24.27 -1.17 5.41
N ALA A 21 -25.42 -0.57 5.71
CA ALA A 21 -25.88 0.63 5.03
C ALA A 21 -25.05 1.89 5.36
N SER A 22 -24.51 2.00 6.58
CA SER A 22 -23.62 3.09 6.97
C SER A 22 -22.18 2.95 6.44
N GLU A 23 -21.75 1.74 6.06
CA GLU A 23 -20.41 1.51 5.50
C GLU A 23 -20.38 1.42 3.97
N TRP A 24 -21.44 0.89 3.37
CA TRP A 24 -21.51 0.53 1.94
C TRP A 24 -22.82 0.95 1.25
N GLY A 25 -23.72 1.63 1.96
CA GLY A 25 -24.99 2.10 1.40
C GLY A 25 -24.85 3.38 0.58
N VAL A 26 -25.96 3.78 -0.05
CA VAL A 26 -26.07 5.06 -0.76
C VAL A 26 -26.47 6.16 0.24
N THR A 27 -25.68 6.31 1.30
CA THR A 27 -25.91 7.27 2.38
C THR A 27 -24.74 8.23 2.50
N TRP A 28 -25.00 9.44 2.98
CA TRP A 28 -23.93 10.40 3.24
C TRP A 28 -22.96 9.92 4.33
N GLU A 29 -23.47 9.09 5.25
CA GLU A 29 -22.67 8.42 6.27
C GLU A 29 -21.65 7.45 5.67
N ALA A 30 -22.03 6.65 4.67
CA ALA A 30 -21.09 5.77 3.96
C ALA A 30 -20.00 6.56 3.22
N VAL A 31 -20.36 7.70 2.62
CA VAL A 31 -19.38 8.62 1.99
C VAL A 31 -18.43 9.19 3.04
N ALA A 32 -18.94 9.64 4.19
CA ALA A 32 -18.14 10.17 5.28
C ALA A 32 -17.20 9.10 5.86
N ASN A 33 -17.70 7.89 6.12
CA ASN A 33 -16.93 6.77 6.64
C ASN A 33 -15.81 6.37 5.67
N ARG A 34 -16.03 6.41 4.35
CA ARG A 34 -15.01 6.11 3.32
C ARG A 34 -14.12 7.30 2.96
N SER A 35 -14.36 8.46 3.55
CA SER A 35 -13.57 9.65 3.25
C SER A 35 -12.15 9.55 3.82
N ILE A 36 -11.24 10.33 3.21
CA ILE A 36 -9.85 10.42 3.65
C ILE A 36 -9.72 10.95 5.08
N LEU A 37 -10.70 11.73 5.56
CA LEU A 37 -10.65 12.33 6.90
C LEU A 37 -10.81 11.27 8.00
N VAL A 38 -11.66 10.27 7.77
CA VAL A 38 -11.85 9.16 8.71
C VAL A 38 -10.62 8.25 8.74
N HIS A 39 -9.99 8.06 7.58
CA HIS A 39 -8.82 7.19 7.39
C HIS A 39 -7.46 7.92 7.44
N ALA A 40 -7.43 9.20 7.84
CA ALA A 40 -6.21 10.00 7.86
C ALA A 40 -5.15 9.41 8.82
N ASP A 41 -5.58 8.66 9.83
CA ASP A 41 -4.72 7.94 10.76
C ASP A 41 -3.86 6.87 10.07
N LEU A 42 -4.35 6.26 8.98
CA LEU A 42 -3.58 5.29 8.20
C LEU A 42 -2.26 5.90 7.69
N PHE A 43 -2.30 7.15 7.23
CA PHE A 43 -1.10 7.87 6.79
C PHE A 43 -0.18 8.20 7.97
N ALA A 44 -0.75 8.53 9.13
CA ALA A 44 0.01 8.86 10.33
C ALA A 44 0.91 7.69 10.78
N TYR A 45 0.42 6.44 10.73
CA TYR A 45 1.23 5.26 11.06
C TYR A 45 2.42 5.09 10.10
N GLY A 46 2.21 5.29 8.79
CA GLY A 46 3.29 5.23 7.81
C GLY A 46 4.32 6.35 7.99
N MET A 47 3.86 7.58 8.25
CA MET A 47 4.74 8.72 8.53
C MET A 47 5.54 8.52 9.82
N ALA A 48 4.90 8.04 10.89
CA ALA A 48 5.57 7.73 12.15
C ALA A 48 6.66 6.66 11.95
N ALA A 49 6.35 5.59 11.21
CA ALA A 49 7.33 4.58 10.84
C ALA A 49 8.50 5.19 10.05
N ALA A 50 8.24 6.10 9.10
CA ALA A 50 9.30 6.77 8.35
C ALA A 50 10.19 7.68 9.21
N VAL A 51 9.60 8.43 10.15
CA VAL A 51 10.35 9.25 11.12
C VAL A 51 11.21 8.38 12.03
N VAL A 52 10.66 7.27 12.52
CA VAL A 52 11.41 6.29 13.32
C VAL A 52 12.55 5.70 12.50
N LEU A 53 12.31 5.31 11.25
CA LEU A 53 13.35 4.81 10.34
C LEU A 53 14.47 5.84 10.17
N LEU A 54 14.13 7.12 10.00
CA LEU A 54 15.09 8.21 9.87
C LEU A 54 15.92 8.38 11.14
N ALA A 55 15.28 8.38 12.32
CA ALA A 55 15.95 8.47 13.62
C ALA A 55 16.90 7.29 13.86
N LEU A 56 16.47 6.07 13.53
CA LEU A 56 17.29 4.86 13.62
C LEU A 56 18.40 4.81 12.57
N SER A 57 18.26 5.54 11.47
CA SER A 57 19.33 5.65 10.46
C SER A 57 20.44 6.61 10.89
N ALA A 58 20.16 7.52 11.83
CA ALA A 58 21.13 8.48 12.34
C ALA A 58 21.97 7.96 13.52
N ASP A 59 21.45 7.01 14.31
CA ASP A 59 22.11 6.43 15.49
C ASP A 59 22.29 4.92 15.36
N GLU A 60 23.53 4.47 15.17
CA GLU A 60 23.87 3.06 15.00
C GLU A 60 23.63 2.22 16.27
N GLY A 61 23.85 2.79 17.46
CA GLY A 61 23.67 2.08 18.73
C GLY A 61 22.20 1.81 19.04
N LEU A 62 21.34 2.81 18.79
CA LEU A 62 19.89 2.65 18.89
C LEU A 62 19.36 1.68 17.84
N ARG A 63 19.85 1.78 16.59
CA ARG A 63 19.51 0.84 15.49
C ARG A 63 19.76 -0.60 15.89
N ASP A 64 20.93 -0.87 16.48
CA ASP A 64 21.33 -2.24 16.82
C ASP A 64 20.52 -2.80 18.00
N ARG A 65 20.16 -1.95 18.96
CA ARG A 65 19.23 -2.30 20.04
C ARG A 65 17.84 -2.65 19.51
N VAL A 66 17.30 -1.84 18.59
CA VAL A 66 16.01 -2.11 17.95
C VAL A 66 16.09 -3.31 17.00
N ALA A 67 17.24 -3.54 16.37
CA ALA A 67 17.45 -4.66 15.47
C ALA A 67 17.30 -6.02 16.17
N ALA A 68 17.63 -6.11 17.46
CA ALA A 68 17.42 -7.30 18.29
C ALA A 68 15.94 -7.69 18.41
N TRP A 69 15.04 -6.70 18.37
CA TRP A 69 13.59 -6.91 18.48
C TRP A 69 12.90 -7.17 17.14
N ARG A 70 13.63 -7.24 16.01
CA ARG A 70 13.02 -7.36 14.69
C ARG A 70 12.14 -8.59 14.52
N VAL A 71 12.64 -9.76 14.94
CA VAL A 71 11.91 -11.03 14.82
C VAL A 71 10.69 -11.05 15.73
N PRO A 72 10.79 -10.80 17.05
CA PRO A 72 9.60 -10.81 17.91
C PRO A 72 8.59 -9.72 17.54
N ALA A 73 9.04 -8.51 17.17
CA ALA A 73 8.14 -7.45 16.72
C ALA A 73 7.45 -7.81 15.39
N GLY A 74 8.16 -8.47 14.47
CA GLY A 74 7.58 -8.95 13.22
C GLY A 74 6.54 -10.06 13.42
N ILE A 75 6.81 -11.02 14.31
CA ILE A 75 5.87 -12.08 14.69
C ILE A 75 4.64 -11.47 15.36
N LEU A 76 4.84 -10.54 16.30
CA LEU A 76 3.73 -9.85 16.98
C LEU A 76 2.87 -9.07 15.99
N ALA A 77 3.47 -8.31 15.07
CA ALA A 77 2.73 -7.59 14.05
C ALA A 77 1.94 -8.53 13.14
N ALA A 78 2.52 -9.66 12.71
CA ALA A 78 1.81 -10.66 11.92
C ALA A 78 0.65 -11.30 12.71
N ALA A 79 0.86 -11.64 13.98
CA ALA A 79 -0.17 -12.18 14.85
C ALA A 79 -1.32 -11.18 15.06
N LEU A 80 -1.01 -9.90 15.26
CA LEU A 80 -2.03 -8.85 15.40
C LEU A 80 -2.85 -8.68 14.13
N ILE A 81 -2.27 -8.84 12.93
CA ILE A 81 -3.03 -8.83 11.67
C ILE A 81 -4.01 -10.00 11.64
N VAL A 82 -3.55 -11.21 11.96
CA VAL A 82 -4.42 -12.41 11.97
C VAL A 82 -5.54 -12.25 12.99
N VAL A 83 -5.22 -11.83 14.22
CA VAL A 83 -6.21 -11.63 15.27
C VAL A 83 -7.21 -10.54 14.87
N ALA A 84 -6.75 -9.41 14.31
CA ALA A 84 -7.65 -8.36 13.85
C ALA A 84 -8.57 -8.83 12.72
N SER A 85 -8.12 -9.77 11.88
CA SER A 85 -8.92 -10.30 10.76
C SER A 85 -10.01 -11.29 11.20
N GLU A 86 -9.81 -11.97 12.32
CA GLU A 86 -10.70 -13.06 12.79
C GLU A 86 -11.55 -12.66 14.00
N ALA A 87 -11.08 -11.71 14.82
CA ALA A 87 -11.77 -11.25 16.01
C ALA A 87 -12.55 -9.96 15.70
N PRO A 88 -13.79 -9.81 16.23
CA PRO A 88 -14.55 -8.56 16.11
C PRO A 88 -13.94 -7.49 17.04
N VAL A 89 -12.75 -6.99 16.68
CA VAL A 89 -12.03 -5.92 17.39
C VAL A 89 -12.68 -4.53 17.21
N GLY A 90 -13.82 -4.47 16.51
CA GLY A 90 -14.64 -3.28 16.36
C GLY A 90 -13.99 -2.23 15.46
N ALA A 91 -14.29 -0.96 15.72
CA ALA A 91 -13.91 0.17 14.85
C ALA A 91 -12.39 0.42 14.70
N PHE A 92 -11.54 -0.35 15.39
CA PHE A 92 -10.08 -0.20 15.37
C PHE A 92 -9.35 -1.27 14.55
N GLU A 93 -10.07 -2.22 13.95
CA GLU A 93 -9.49 -3.26 13.10
C GLU A 93 -8.49 -2.70 12.09
N GLU A 94 -8.93 -1.72 11.30
CA GLU A 94 -8.12 -1.07 10.27
C GLU A 94 -6.88 -0.36 10.85
N SER A 95 -7.01 0.23 12.05
CA SER A 95 -5.88 0.90 12.71
C SER A 95 -4.84 -0.10 13.21
N ILE A 96 -5.28 -1.24 13.76
CA ILE A 96 -4.39 -2.32 14.22
C ILE A 96 -3.65 -2.93 13.03
N VAL A 97 -4.37 -3.23 11.95
CA VAL A 97 -3.78 -3.77 10.72
C VAL A 97 -2.79 -2.76 10.13
N ALA A 98 -3.16 -1.48 10.06
CA ALA A 98 -2.29 -0.43 9.52
C ALA A 98 -1.02 -0.23 10.35
N ALA A 99 -1.13 -0.18 11.68
CA ALA A 99 0.03 -0.08 12.57
C ALA A 99 0.94 -1.31 12.45
N SER A 100 0.36 -2.50 12.32
CA SER A 100 1.10 -3.76 12.13
C SER A 100 1.83 -3.78 10.78
N CYS A 101 1.16 -3.36 9.70
CA CYS A 101 1.77 -3.20 8.38
C CYS A 101 2.89 -2.16 8.39
N ALA A 102 2.68 -1.00 9.02
CA ALA A 102 3.71 0.03 9.16
C ALA A 102 4.93 -0.48 9.93
N THR A 103 4.70 -1.28 10.98
CA THR A 103 5.77 -1.97 11.73
C THR A 103 6.52 -2.96 10.85
N LEU A 104 5.82 -3.81 10.09
CA LEU A 104 6.48 -4.75 9.17
C LEU A 104 7.30 -4.02 8.10
N LEU A 105 6.76 -2.95 7.52
CA LEU A 105 7.47 -2.13 6.54
C LEU A 105 8.72 -1.47 7.14
N LEU A 106 8.61 -0.89 8.33
CA LEU A 106 9.75 -0.36 9.08
C LEU A 106 10.82 -1.44 9.30
N LEU A 107 10.40 -2.62 9.76
CA LEU A 107 11.30 -3.74 10.02
C LEU A 107 11.95 -4.30 8.75
N VAL A 108 11.30 -4.23 7.59
CA VAL A 108 11.90 -4.63 6.30
C VAL A 108 12.86 -3.56 5.80
N ALA A 109 12.50 -2.28 5.94
CA ALA A 109 13.30 -1.14 5.48
C ALA A 109 14.52 -0.84 6.36
N LEU A 110 14.50 -1.28 7.63
CA LEU A 110 15.57 -1.02 8.58
C LEU A 110 16.90 -1.62 8.08
N PRO A 111 17.97 -0.80 7.89
CA PRO A 111 19.28 -1.26 7.47
C PRO A 111 19.83 -2.35 8.39
N ARG A 112 20.60 -3.30 7.83
CA ARG A 112 21.28 -4.35 8.60
C ARG A 112 22.77 -4.08 8.71
N ARG A 113 23.38 -4.49 9.83
CA ARG A 113 24.83 -4.47 10.01
C ARG A 113 25.52 -5.18 8.84
N GLY A 114 26.53 -4.53 8.26
CA GLY A 114 27.34 -5.08 7.18
C GLY A 114 26.77 -4.93 5.76
N GLY A 115 25.70 -4.14 5.56
CA GLY A 115 25.17 -3.82 4.22
C GLY A 115 24.53 -5.01 3.48
N SER A 116 24.45 -6.19 4.11
CA SER A 116 23.84 -7.38 3.53
C SER A 116 22.32 -7.28 3.57
N LEU A 117 21.69 -7.57 2.43
CA LEU A 117 20.24 -7.68 2.30
C LEU A 117 19.74 -8.80 3.23
N GLY A 118 18.70 -8.51 4.02
CA GLY A 118 18.07 -9.55 4.82
C GLY A 118 17.46 -10.66 3.97
N PRO A 119 17.24 -11.87 4.50
CA PRO A 119 16.64 -12.96 3.74
C PRO A 119 15.22 -12.59 3.27
N VAL A 120 14.48 -11.79 4.06
CA VAL A 120 13.19 -11.23 3.68
C VAL A 120 13.32 -10.24 2.52
N THR A 121 14.25 -9.28 2.60
CA THR A 121 14.49 -8.31 1.51
C THR A 121 14.91 -9.03 0.23
N ARG A 122 15.81 -10.01 0.33
CA ARG A 122 16.27 -10.84 -0.79
C ARG A 122 15.13 -11.66 -1.41
N PHE A 123 14.21 -12.15 -0.59
CA PHE A 123 13.00 -12.81 -1.07
C PHE A 123 12.08 -11.81 -1.79
N LEU A 124 11.85 -10.62 -1.23
CA LEU A 124 11.03 -9.59 -1.87
C LEU A 124 11.63 -9.05 -3.18
N GLU A 125 12.95 -9.08 -3.32
CA GLU A 125 13.68 -8.72 -4.55
C GLU A 125 13.68 -9.82 -5.62
N LEU A 126 13.08 -10.99 -5.36
CA LEU A 126 12.89 -12.00 -6.39
C LEU A 126 12.10 -11.41 -7.55
N ARG A 127 12.59 -11.61 -8.78
CA ARG A 127 12.04 -11.03 -10.00
C ARG A 127 10.52 -11.25 -10.14
N TRP A 128 10.02 -12.41 -9.74
CA TRP A 128 8.59 -12.75 -9.78
C TRP A 128 7.76 -11.95 -8.77
N ILE A 129 8.28 -11.72 -7.56
CA ILE A 129 7.60 -10.94 -6.52
C ILE A 129 7.61 -9.46 -6.88
N ALA A 130 8.75 -8.95 -7.34
CA ALA A 130 8.82 -7.59 -7.87
C ALA A 130 7.85 -7.40 -9.06
N TRP A 131 7.77 -8.37 -9.97
CA TRP A 131 6.82 -8.35 -11.08
C TRP A 131 5.36 -8.35 -10.63
N LEU A 132 4.98 -9.17 -9.63
CA LEU A 132 3.65 -9.12 -9.03
C LEU A 132 3.33 -7.74 -8.46
N GLY A 133 4.30 -7.08 -7.82
CA GLY A 133 4.18 -5.70 -7.37
C GLY A 133 3.88 -4.73 -8.52
N THR A 134 4.53 -4.90 -9.68
CA THR A 134 4.32 -4.02 -10.84
C THR A 134 2.92 -4.12 -11.44
N ILE A 135 2.28 -5.29 -11.39
CA ILE A 135 0.93 -5.51 -11.95
C ILE A 135 -0.18 -5.41 -10.88
N SER A 136 0.18 -5.06 -9.64
CA SER A 136 -0.72 -5.08 -8.48
C SER A 136 -1.97 -4.23 -8.66
N PHE A 137 -1.85 -3.09 -9.33
CA PHE A 137 -2.99 -2.23 -9.67
C PHE A 137 -3.97 -2.94 -10.62
N SER A 138 -3.45 -3.56 -11.68
CA SER A 138 -4.25 -4.35 -12.61
C SER A 138 -4.88 -5.58 -11.92
N VAL A 139 -4.23 -6.18 -10.92
CA VAL A 139 -4.80 -7.27 -10.09
C VAL A 139 -5.97 -6.76 -9.25
N TYR A 140 -5.81 -5.60 -8.61
CA TYR A 140 -6.89 -4.96 -7.86
C TYR A 140 -8.11 -4.65 -8.73
N LEU A 141 -7.94 -4.28 -9.98
CA LEU A 141 -9.08 -4.05 -10.87
C LEU A 141 -9.83 -5.32 -11.24
N TRP A 142 -9.11 -6.42 -11.55
CA TRP A 142 -9.72 -7.62 -12.13
C TRP A 142 -10.22 -8.65 -11.12
N HIS A 143 -9.66 -8.70 -9.90
CA HIS A 143 -10.00 -9.77 -8.95
C HIS A 143 -11.50 -9.81 -8.62
N LEU A 144 -12.13 -8.67 -8.30
CA LEU A 144 -13.55 -8.61 -7.98
C LEU A 144 -14.47 -8.93 -9.18
N PRO A 145 -14.27 -8.35 -10.38
CA PRO A 145 -15.01 -8.76 -11.58
C PRO A 145 -14.92 -10.25 -11.87
N VAL A 146 -13.72 -10.84 -11.79
CA VAL A 146 -13.50 -12.27 -12.03
C VAL A 146 -14.26 -13.12 -11.02
N ILE A 147 -14.17 -12.80 -9.72
CA ILE A 147 -14.93 -13.48 -8.66
C ILE A 147 -16.43 -13.41 -8.92
N ARG A 148 -16.95 -12.23 -9.25
CA ARG A 148 -18.38 -12.03 -9.53
C ARG A 148 -18.83 -12.77 -10.78
N PHE A 149 -18.00 -12.80 -11.82
CA PHE A 149 -18.26 -13.49 -13.07
C PHE A 149 -18.34 -15.01 -12.84
N LEU A 150 -17.31 -15.60 -12.23
CA LEU A 150 -17.29 -17.03 -11.93
C LEU A 150 -18.46 -17.45 -11.05
N ARG A 151 -18.81 -16.64 -10.04
CA ARG A 151 -19.98 -16.87 -9.20
C ARG A 151 -21.30 -16.86 -10.00
N ARG A 152 -21.49 -15.90 -10.89
CA ARG A 152 -22.70 -15.81 -11.73
C ARG A 152 -22.79 -16.92 -12.77
N ALA A 153 -21.65 -17.36 -13.29
CA ALA A 153 -21.56 -18.46 -14.25
C ALA A 153 -21.77 -19.84 -13.62
N GLY A 154 -21.91 -19.94 -12.29
CA GLY A 154 -22.03 -21.23 -11.59
C GLY A 154 -20.73 -22.05 -11.60
N LEU A 155 -19.59 -21.41 -11.88
CA LEU A 155 -18.27 -22.05 -11.99
C LEU A 155 -17.51 -22.09 -10.65
N VAL A 156 -18.20 -21.79 -9.55
CA VAL A 156 -17.63 -21.82 -8.20
C VAL A 156 -17.89 -23.20 -7.60
N LEU A 157 -16.82 -23.86 -7.16
CA LEU A 157 -16.91 -25.17 -6.51
C LEU A 157 -17.59 -25.09 -5.13
N PRO A 158 -18.11 -26.21 -4.60
CA PRO A 158 -18.73 -26.29 -3.28
C PRO A 158 -17.83 -25.77 -2.16
N ASP A 159 -18.44 -25.31 -1.06
CA ASP A 159 -17.79 -24.77 0.15
C ASP A 159 -17.08 -25.86 0.98
N THR A 160 -16.12 -26.52 0.35
CA THR A 160 -15.20 -27.49 0.94
C THR A 160 -13.79 -26.91 0.91
N LEU A 161 -12.87 -27.42 1.74
CA LEU A 161 -11.48 -26.95 1.73
C LEU A 161 -10.83 -27.09 0.33
N ALA A 162 -11.10 -28.21 -0.35
CA ALA A 162 -10.64 -28.45 -1.72
C ALA A 162 -11.29 -27.49 -2.73
N GLY A 163 -12.60 -27.24 -2.59
CA GLY A 163 -13.31 -26.26 -3.41
C GLY A 163 -12.77 -24.85 -3.22
N PHE A 164 -12.50 -24.42 -1.99
CA PHE A 164 -11.87 -23.14 -1.68
C PHE A 164 -10.48 -23.02 -2.30
N ALA A 165 -9.62 -24.03 -2.14
CA ALA A 165 -8.29 -24.03 -2.71
C ALA A 165 -8.32 -23.94 -4.24
N LEU A 166 -9.20 -24.72 -4.89
CA LEU A 166 -9.33 -24.70 -6.34
C LEU A 166 -9.94 -23.38 -6.85
N ASN A 167 -10.98 -22.87 -6.20
CA ASN A 167 -11.58 -21.58 -6.51
C ASN A 167 -10.52 -20.46 -6.41
N THR A 168 -9.71 -20.47 -5.36
CA THR A 168 -8.62 -19.50 -5.16
C THR A 168 -7.58 -19.61 -6.27
N LEU A 169 -7.19 -20.82 -6.64
CA LEU A 169 -6.23 -21.06 -7.73
C LEU A 169 -6.77 -20.57 -9.07
N VAL A 170 -8.02 -20.91 -9.40
CA VAL A 170 -8.66 -20.54 -10.67
C VAL A 170 -8.86 -19.03 -10.75
N VAL A 171 -9.46 -18.43 -9.72
CA VAL A 171 -9.63 -16.97 -9.63
C VAL A 171 -8.28 -16.27 -9.73
N GLY A 172 -7.29 -16.73 -8.97
CA GLY A 172 -5.95 -16.17 -8.98
C GLY A 172 -5.29 -16.24 -10.35
N ALA A 173 -5.34 -17.39 -11.01
CA ALA A 173 -4.77 -17.59 -12.34
C ALA A 173 -5.45 -16.72 -13.40
N VAL A 174 -6.79 -16.71 -13.43
CA VAL A 174 -7.56 -15.89 -14.39
C VAL A 174 -7.32 -14.41 -14.15
N THR A 175 -7.35 -13.97 -12.88
CA THR A 175 -7.04 -12.58 -12.51
C THR A 175 -5.63 -12.23 -12.97
N LEU A 176 -4.63 -13.03 -12.65
CA LEU A 176 -3.24 -12.76 -12.99
C LEU A 176 -3.02 -12.66 -14.51
N ALA A 177 -3.65 -13.54 -15.28
CA ALA A 177 -3.58 -13.51 -16.74
C ALA A 177 -4.20 -12.22 -17.31
N LEU A 178 -5.40 -11.86 -16.86
CA LEU A 178 -6.09 -10.62 -17.29
C LEU A 178 -5.32 -9.37 -16.86
N SER A 179 -4.79 -9.37 -15.64
CA SER A 179 -4.01 -8.27 -15.10
C SER A 179 -2.69 -8.10 -15.84
N ALA A 180 -1.98 -9.18 -16.15
CA ALA A 180 -0.77 -9.12 -16.96
C ALA A 180 -1.08 -8.59 -18.37
N ALA A 181 -2.14 -9.09 -19.01
CA ALA A 181 -2.56 -8.60 -20.33
C ALA A 181 -2.89 -7.10 -20.30
N THR A 182 -3.66 -6.66 -19.31
CA THR A 182 -4.04 -5.25 -19.12
C THR A 182 -2.83 -4.37 -18.85
N TYR A 183 -1.93 -4.82 -17.98
CA TYR A 183 -0.70 -4.10 -17.65
C TYR A 183 0.16 -3.87 -18.90
N TYR A 184 0.40 -4.91 -19.69
CA TYR A 184 1.25 -4.79 -20.87
C TYR A 184 0.59 -4.04 -22.02
N ALA A 185 -0.73 -4.16 -22.19
CA ALA A 185 -1.46 -3.52 -23.28
C ALA A 185 -1.81 -2.04 -23.01
N ILE A 186 -2.08 -1.66 -21.75
CA ILE A 186 -2.64 -0.34 -21.41
C ILE A 186 -1.72 0.42 -20.45
N GLU A 187 -1.41 -0.18 -19.30
CA GLU A 187 -0.70 0.51 -18.21
C GLU A 187 0.74 0.87 -18.60
N ARG A 188 1.48 -0.09 -19.17
CA ARG A 188 2.88 0.10 -19.56
C ARG A 188 3.03 1.14 -20.68
N PRO A 189 2.22 1.15 -21.75
CA PRO A 189 2.24 2.24 -22.72
C PRO A 189 1.92 3.62 -22.10
N ALA A 190 0.90 3.70 -21.23
CA ALA A 190 0.52 4.96 -20.58
C ALA A 190 1.65 5.52 -19.71
N LEU A 191 2.33 4.66 -18.95
CA LEU A 191 3.49 5.04 -18.13
C LEU A 191 4.66 5.55 -18.99
N ARG A 192 4.92 4.90 -20.14
CA ARG A 192 5.97 5.33 -21.08
C ARG A 192 5.71 6.72 -21.66
N LEU A 193 4.45 7.06 -21.96
CA LEU A 193 4.05 8.39 -22.43
C LEU A 193 4.31 9.46 -21.36
N LYS A 194 3.93 9.18 -20.11
CA LYS A 194 4.19 10.07 -18.96
C LYS A 194 5.67 10.32 -18.74
N ASP A 195 6.52 9.29 -18.87
CA ASP A 195 7.96 9.43 -18.69
C ASP A 195 8.63 10.19 -19.84
N ALA A 196 8.13 10.03 -21.07
CA ALA A 196 8.58 10.83 -22.21
C ALA A 196 8.27 12.32 -22.01
N ASP A 197 7.07 12.64 -21.53
CA ASP A 197 6.66 14.01 -21.22
C ASP A 197 7.54 14.64 -20.11
N ARG A 198 7.74 13.93 -18.99
CA ARG A 198 8.63 14.36 -17.90
C ARG A 198 10.07 14.62 -18.36
N ARG A 199 10.62 13.76 -19.23
CA ARG A 199 11.95 13.98 -19.82
C ARG A 199 11.98 15.24 -20.67
N SER A 200 10.93 15.51 -21.45
CA SER A 200 10.84 16.72 -22.28
C SER A 200 10.82 18.00 -21.44
N VAL A 201 10.05 18.01 -20.34
CA VAL A 201 9.96 19.15 -19.41
C VAL A 201 11.28 19.39 -18.68
N ARG A 202 11.94 18.33 -18.20
CA ARG A 202 13.25 18.43 -17.53
C ARG A 202 14.33 18.93 -18.49
N ARG A 203 14.30 18.50 -19.76
CA ARG A 203 15.24 18.96 -20.79
C ARG A 203 15.01 20.44 -21.13
N ARG A 204 13.75 20.92 -21.17
CA ARG A 204 13.42 22.35 -21.32
C ARG A 204 13.89 23.20 -20.13
N ARG A 205 13.71 22.74 -18.89
CA ARG A 205 14.21 23.44 -17.68
C ARG A 205 15.74 23.46 -17.59
N GLY A 206 16.41 22.39 -18.00
CA GLY A 206 17.88 22.36 -18.09
C GLY A 206 18.46 23.23 -19.21
N HIS A 207 17.61 23.68 -20.16
CA HIS A 207 18.00 24.58 -21.24
C HIS A 207 17.73 26.06 -20.94
N VAL A 208 17.21 26.39 -19.74
CA VAL A 208 17.32 27.76 -19.20
C VAL A 208 18.78 27.95 -18.81
N THR A 209 19.53 28.43 -19.79
CA THR A 209 20.98 28.49 -19.86
C THR A 209 21.59 29.36 -18.74
N PRO A 210 22.72 28.93 -18.12
CA PRO A 210 23.62 29.78 -17.32
C PRO A 210 24.18 31.01 -18.05
N SER A 211 23.84 31.19 -19.33
CA SER A 211 24.30 32.34 -20.13
C SER A 211 23.57 33.63 -19.82
N GLU A 212 22.43 33.62 -19.11
CA GLU A 212 21.80 34.86 -18.63
C GLU A 212 22.46 35.35 -17.34
N SER A 213 22.82 34.46 -16.41
CA SER A 213 23.56 34.81 -15.19
C SER A 213 25.01 35.21 -15.47
N ALA A 214 25.67 34.58 -16.45
CA ALA A 214 27.01 34.99 -16.89
C ALA A 214 26.98 36.35 -17.62
N ARG A 215 25.91 36.66 -18.37
CA ARG A 215 25.77 37.96 -19.05
C ARG A 215 25.38 39.07 -18.08
N SER A 216 24.60 38.82 -17.03
CA SER A 216 24.30 39.82 -16.00
C SER A 216 25.53 40.14 -15.14
N ALA A 217 26.30 39.12 -14.72
CA ALA A 217 27.55 39.33 -13.96
C ALA A 217 28.58 40.15 -14.76
N SER A 218 28.77 39.86 -16.05
CA SER A 218 29.68 40.62 -16.92
C SER A 218 29.23 42.07 -17.23
N ARG A 219 27.94 42.39 -16.99
CA ARG A 219 27.36 43.72 -17.20
C ARG A 219 27.44 44.58 -15.94
N GLU A 220 27.49 43.95 -14.78
CA GLU A 220 27.64 44.58 -13.47
C GLU A 220 29.12 44.91 -13.18
N GLU A 221 30.05 44.11 -13.69
CA GLU A 221 31.50 44.32 -13.57
C GLU A 221 32.08 45.37 -14.55
N ARG A 222 31.25 45.95 -15.42
CA ARG A 222 31.60 47.02 -16.38
C ARG A 222 30.97 48.39 -16.08
N ARG A 223 30.34 48.55 -14.91
CA ARG A 223 29.84 49.83 -14.41
C ARG A 223 30.61 50.24 -13.16
#